data_AF-A0A2A9CFI2-F1
#
_entry.id   AF-A0A2A9CFI2-F1
#
_cell.length_a   1.000
_cell.length_b   1.000
_cell.length_c   1.000
_cell.angle_alpha   90.00
_cell.angle_beta   90.00
_cell.angle_gamma   90.00
#
_symmetry.space_group_name_H-M   'P 1'
#
loop_
_entity.id
_entity.type
_entity.pdbx_description
1 polymer ?
#
loop_
_entity_poly.entity_id
_entity_poly.type
_entity_poly.pdbx_seq_one_letter_code
_entity_poly.pdbx_strand_id
1 'polypeptide(L)'
;MSEPYSDLQQIEMSIKSAQHLVGQATKSMNGNQLKAAQDAINQAKEQFQQALSHKSGTNEQFYEFSSELIEKCETQLREANE
;
A
#
# COMPACT_ATOMS: atom_id res chain seq x y z
N MET A 1 14.22 -19.82 -7.44
CA MET A 1 13.07 -19.71 -6.52
C MET A 1 13.25 -18.39 -5.80
N SER A 2 12.39 -17.41 -6.04
CA SER A 2 12.36 -16.19 -5.23
C SER A 2 11.90 -16.58 -3.83
N GLU A 3 12.63 -16.20 -2.80
CA GLU A 3 12.30 -16.55 -1.43
C GLU A 3 11.09 -15.73 -0.96
N PRO A 4 10.12 -16.31 -0.23
CA PRO A 4 8.91 -15.61 0.23
C PRO A 4 9.23 -14.41 1.15
N TYR A 5 10.41 -14.39 1.77
CA TYR A 5 10.91 -13.23 2.51
C TYR A 5 11.21 -12.03 1.60
N SER A 6 11.65 -12.29 0.37
CA SER A 6 11.89 -11.25 -0.64
C SER A 6 10.57 -10.65 -1.13
N ASP A 7 9.53 -11.48 -1.27
CA ASP A 7 8.21 -11.03 -1.71
C ASP A 7 7.54 -10.12 -0.66
N LEU A 8 7.58 -10.49 0.63
CA LEU A 8 7.01 -9.65 1.70
C LEU A 8 7.75 -8.32 1.87
N GLN A 9 9.07 -8.31 1.72
CA GLN A 9 9.85 -7.07 1.75
C GLN A 9 9.52 -6.15 0.56
N GLN A 10 9.30 -6.72 -0.62
CA GLN A 10 8.87 -5.95 -1.79
C GLN A 10 7.47 -5.35 -1.60
N ILE A 11 6.56 -6.10 -1.00
CA ILE A 11 5.22 -5.60 -0.65
C ILE A 11 5.32 -4.49 0.38
N GLU A 12 6.12 -4.68 1.45
CA GLU A 12 6.32 -3.65 2.46
C GLU A 12 6.87 -2.34 1.86
N MET A 13 7.85 -2.46 0.97
CA MET A 13 8.43 -1.32 0.27
C MET A 13 7.39 -0.63 -0.62
N SER A 14 6.60 -1.40 -1.37
CA SER A 14 5.54 -0.86 -2.23
C SER A 14 4.48 -0.10 -1.42
N ILE A 15 4.05 -0.63 -0.27
CA ILE A 15 3.10 0.02 0.63
C ILE A 15 3.68 1.32 1.20
N LYS A 16 4.93 1.31 1.66
CA LYS A 16 5.60 2.53 2.19
C LYS A 16 5.77 3.60 1.12
N SER A 17 6.14 3.21 -0.09
CA SER A 17 6.24 4.12 -1.24
C SER A 17 4.89 4.73 -1.60
N ALA A 18 3.83 3.91 -1.65
CA ALA A 18 2.48 4.38 -1.88
C ALA A 18 2.04 5.37 -0.79
N GLN A 19 2.27 5.05 0.49
CA GLN A 19 1.98 5.95 1.60
C GLN A 19 2.66 7.31 1.46
N HIS A 20 3.94 7.32 1.05
CA HIS A 20 4.68 8.56 0.85
C HIS A 20 4.08 9.40 -0.29
N LEU A 21 3.73 8.76 -1.41
CA LEU A 21 3.08 9.42 -2.54
C LEU A 21 1.72 9.99 -2.16
N VAL A 22 0.90 9.22 -1.42
CA VAL A 22 -0.39 9.68 -0.90
C VAL A 22 -0.20 10.91 -0.03
N GLY A 23 0.71 10.88 0.94
CA GLY A 23 0.96 12.02 1.83
C GLY A 23 1.47 13.27 1.10
N GLN A 24 2.20 13.12 -0.01
CA GLN A 24 2.57 14.26 -0.86
C GLN A 24 1.40 14.78 -1.68
N ALA A 25 0.67 13.87 -2.33
CA ALA A 25 -0.44 14.18 -3.21
C ALA A 25 -1.61 14.85 -2.48
N THR A 26 -1.93 14.40 -1.27
CA THR A 26 -3.01 14.95 -0.44
C THR A 26 -2.64 16.33 0.09
N LYS A 27 -1.36 16.57 0.43
CA LYS A 27 -0.86 17.90 0.82
C LYS A 27 -0.89 18.91 -0.32
N SER A 28 -0.56 18.48 -1.54
CA SER A 28 -0.54 19.36 -2.71
C SER A 28 -1.92 19.54 -3.34
N MET A 29 -2.86 18.63 -3.06
CA MET A 29 -4.17 18.51 -3.72
C MET A 29 -4.06 18.49 -5.25
N ASN A 30 -2.92 18.00 -5.79
CA ASN A 30 -2.69 17.99 -7.22
C ASN A 30 -3.34 16.75 -7.84
N GLY A 31 -4.30 16.94 -8.74
CA GLY A 31 -5.06 15.83 -9.36
C GLY A 31 -4.19 14.77 -10.05
N ASN A 32 -3.07 15.14 -10.68
CA ASN A 32 -2.16 14.17 -11.30
C ASN A 32 -1.40 13.37 -10.24
N GLN A 33 -0.98 14.02 -9.14
CA GLN A 33 -0.32 13.35 -8.02
C GLN A 33 -1.30 12.46 -7.25
N LEU A 34 -2.56 12.88 -7.07
CA LEU A 34 -3.61 12.09 -6.45
C LEU A 34 -3.89 10.83 -7.27
N LYS A 35 -3.96 10.95 -8.60
CA LYS A 35 -4.10 9.80 -9.49
C LYS A 35 -2.90 8.85 -9.40
N ALA A 36 -1.67 9.37 -9.46
CA ALA A 36 -0.47 8.55 -9.33
C ALA A 36 -0.38 7.84 -7.98
N ALA A 37 -0.78 8.51 -6.90
CA ALA A 37 -0.85 7.93 -5.57
C ALA A 37 -1.95 6.85 -5.46
N GLN A 38 -3.10 7.05 -6.11
CA GLN A 38 -4.16 6.04 -6.21
C GLN A 38 -3.70 4.79 -6.97
N ASP A 39 -3.00 4.98 -8.10
CA ASP A 39 -2.47 3.85 -8.87
C ASP A 39 -1.42 3.08 -8.05
N ALA A 40 -0.56 3.79 -7.30
CA ALA A 40 0.45 3.18 -6.44
C ALA A 40 -0.18 2.37 -5.28
N ILE A 41 -1.21 2.91 -4.61
CA ILE A 41 -1.86 2.17 -3.51
C ILE A 41 -2.62 0.95 -4.02
N ASN A 42 -3.24 1.04 -5.21
CA ASN A 42 -3.93 -0.09 -5.84
C ASN A 42 -2.95 -1.23 -6.15
N GLN A 43 -1.79 -0.93 -6.73
CA GLN A 43 -0.75 -1.92 -7.01
C GLN A 43 -0.23 -2.57 -5.73
N ALA A 44 0.06 -1.78 -4.70
CA ALA A 44 0.51 -2.31 -3.41
C ALA A 44 -0.55 -3.22 -2.77
N LYS A 45 -1.84 -2.86 -2.86
CA LYS A 45 -2.96 -3.65 -2.37
C LYS A 45 -3.11 -4.97 -3.11
N GLU A 46 -2.94 -5.01 -4.43
CA GLU A 46 -2.98 -6.24 -5.21
C GLU A 46 -1.86 -7.21 -4.77
N GLN A 47 -0.62 -6.72 -4.65
CA GLN A 47 0.49 -7.55 -4.19
C GLN A 47 0.27 -8.06 -2.75
N PHE A 48 -0.25 -7.19 -1.88
CA PHE A 48 -0.62 -7.55 -0.51
C PHE A 48 -1.69 -8.66 -0.45
N GLN A 49 -2.74 -8.56 -1.26
CA GLN A 49 -3.80 -9.57 -1.35
C GLN A 49 -3.30 -10.91 -1.88
N GLN A 50 -2.36 -10.88 -2.84
CA GLN A 50 -1.70 -12.10 -3.31
C GLN A 50 -0.91 -12.76 -2.18
N ALA A 51 -0.14 -11.99 -1.41
CA ALA A 51 0.59 -12.54 -0.26
C ALA A 51 -0.32 -13.07 0.86
N LEU A 52 -1.46 -12.41 1.12
CA LEU A 52 -2.48 -12.91 2.06
C LEU A 52 -3.00 -14.30 1.68
N SER A 53 -3.12 -14.59 0.38
CA SER A 53 -3.55 -15.90 -0.11
C SER A 53 -2.53 -17.01 0.18
N HIS A 54 -1.28 -16.63 0.47
CA HIS A 54 -0.18 -17.51 0.87
C HIS A 54 0.23 -17.32 2.34
N LYS A 55 -0.65 -16.72 3.18
CA LYS A 55 -0.36 -16.39 4.58
C LYS A 55 0.13 -17.61 5.35
N SER A 56 1.44 -17.66 5.61
CA SER A 56 2.02 -18.50 6.65
C SER A 56 1.88 -17.76 7.98
N GLY A 57 1.52 -18.48 9.05
CA GLY A 57 1.19 -17.90 10.37
C GLY A 57 2.31 -17.11 11.06
N THR A 58 3.52 -17.07 10.49
CA THR A 58 4.69 -16.39 11.06
C THR A 58 4.70 -14.86 10.87
N ASN A 59 3.85 -14.30 10.00
CA ASN A 59 3.92 -12.88 9.60
C ASN A 59 2.65 -12.06 9.90
N GLU A 60 1.87 -12.47 10.90
CA GLU A 60 0.57 -11.86 11.22
C GLU A 60 0.66 -10.34 11.49
N GLN A 61 1.67 -9.88 12.21
CA GLN A 61 1.90 -8.46 12.49
C GLN A 61 2.15 -7.64 11.21
N PHE A 62 2.86 -8.20 10.23
CA PHE A 62 3.07 -7.54 8.94
C PHE A 62 1.75 -7.35 8.21
N TYR A 63 0.89 -8.38 8.21
CA TYR A 63 -0.40 -8.31 7.53
C TYR A 63 -1.35 -7.31 8.19
N GLU A 64 -1.42 -7.29 9.51
CA GLU A 64 -2.26 -6.35 10.27
C GLU A 64 -1.81 -4.90 10.00
N PHE A 65 -0.51 -4.62 10.18
CA PHE A 65 0.07 -3.30 9.95
C PHE A 65 -0.13 -2.81 8.51
N SER A 66 0.12 -3.69 7.54
CA SER A 66 -0.03 -3.38 6.10
C SER A 66 -1.48 -3.07 5.74
N SER A 67 -2.44 -3.82 6.29
CA SER A 67 -3.87 -3.59 6.06
C SER A 67 -4.31 -2.23 6.58
N GLU A 68 -3.91 -1.87 7.81
CA GLU A 68 -4.23 -0.57 8.41
C GLU A 68 -3.63 0.59 7.61
N LEU A 69 -2.39 0.43 7.12
CA LEU A 69 -1.72 1.41 6.27
C LEU A 69 -2.44 1.64 4.95
N ILE A 70 -2.84 0.56 4.28
CA ILE A 70 -3.57 0.63 3.01
C ILE A 70 -4.90 1.35 3.22
N GLU A 71 -5.67 0.98 4.25
CA GLU A 71 -6.96 1.59 4.56
C GLU A 71 -6.83 3.11 4.84
N LYS A 72 -5.80 3.51 5.60
CA LYS A 72 -5.50 4.92 5.86
C LYS A 72 -5.18 5.68 4.57
N CYS A 73 -4.41 5.09 3.67
CA CYS A 73 -4.06 5.70 2.40
C CYS A 73 -5.30 5.87 1.50
N GLU A 74 -6.14 4.84 1.39
CA GLU A 74 -7.40 4.90 0.63
C GLU A 74 -8.33 5.99 1.19
N THR A 75 -8.43 6.11 2.52
CA THR A 75 -9.22 7.16 3.17
C THR A 75 -8.71 8.55 2.84
N GLN A 76 -7.40 8.81 2.98
CA GLN A 76 -6.82 10.11 2.66
C GLN A 76 -6.99 10.50 1.19
N LEU A 77 -6.84 9.54 0.28
CA LEU A 77 -7.06 9.78 -1.15
C LEU A 77 -8.52 10.10 -1.43
N ARG A 78 -9.46 9.37 -0.82
CA ARG A 78 -10.89 9.66 -0.97
C ARG A 78 -11.22 11.07 -0.50
N GLU A 79 -10.80 11.44 0.71
CA GLU A 79 -11.03 12.77 1.29
C GLU A 79 -10.41 13.89 0.44
N ALA A 80 -9.27 13.65 -0.22
CA ALA A 80 -8.64 14.64 -1.08
C ALA A 80 -9.25 14.74 -2.49
N ASN A 81 -10.11 13.79 -2.88
CA ASN A 81 -10.83 13.80 -4.16
C ASN A 81 -12.30 14.25 -4.02
N GLU A 82 -12.79 14.47 -2.79
CA GLU A 82 -14.10 15.08 -2.48
C GLU A 82 -14.07 16.60 -2.64
#